data_AF-A0A2L0H3G9-F1
#
_entry.id   AF-A0A2L0H3G9-F1
#
_cell.length_a   1.000
_cell.length_b   1.000
_cell.length_c   1.000
_cell.angle_alpha   90.00
_cell.angle_beta   90.00
_cell.angle_gamma   90.00
#
_symmetry.space_group_name_H-M   'P 1'
#
loop_
_entity.id
_entity.type
_entity.pdbx_description
1 polymer ?
#
loop_
_entity_poly.entity_id
_entity_poly.type
_entity_poly.pdbx_seq_one_letter_code
_entity_poly.pdbx_strand_id
1 'polypeptide(L)'
;MPANAEASRYGSGWECNRGFRKQGNSCVVVMAPDHAFLTNKSYGKGWECHYGFAEEGNRCLAVRVPANAYLDPYYGDRWKCMRGHRRNDTGCELIEVPDNAFLSDTALNQGWECERGYQNVGRKCVALIVPEHAYLTTSGNEWICDRGFEQKGETCVAVQVPKNAFFVDTTYGQKWKCDRGFESKGTTCSEVKLPENAHLDSSGNAWECNRPYQLRSGVCSME
;
A
#
# COMPACT_ATOMS: atom_id res chain seq x y z
N MET A 1 32.82 -38.31 -8.96
CA MET A 1 32.32 -37.53 -7.81
C MET A 1 33.51 -37.26 -6.90
N PRO A 2 33.84 -35.99 -6.57
CA PRO A 2 35.00 -35.67 -5.73
C PRO A 2 34.79 -36.14 -4.28
N ALA A 3 35.87 -36.21 -3.50
CA ALA A 3 35.79 -36.51 -2.07
C ALA A 3 34.97 -35.45 -1.33
N ASN A 4 34.21 -35.87 -0.31
CA ASN A 4 33.31 -35.02 0.49
C ASN A 4 32.19 -34.35 -0.32
N ALA A 5 31.68 -35.02 -1.36
CA ALA A 5 30.53 -34.59 -2.15
C ALA A 5 29.47 -35.69 -2.28
N GLU A 6 28.22 -35.27 -2.39
CA GLU A 6 27.05 -36.09 -2.68
C GLU A 6 26.39 -35.67 -4.01
N ALA A 7 25.59 -36.55 -4.60
CA ALA A 7 24.87 -36.24 -5.83
C ALA A 7 23.78 -35.17 -5.56
N SER A 8 23.67 -34.17 -6.45
CA SER A 8 22.67 -33.12 -6.26
C SER A 8 21.24 -33.67 -6.34
N ARG A 9 20.36 -33.19 -5.45
CA ARG A 9 18.96 -33.65 -5.37
C ARG A 9 18.08 -33.12 -6.51
N TYR A 10 18.46 -32.01 -7.15
CA TYR A 10 17.61 -31.27 -8.10
C TYR A 10 18.20 -31.12 -9.51
N GLY A 11 19.25 -31.87 -9.88
CA GLY A 11 19.83 -31.78 -11.23
C GLY A 11 21.03 -32.68 -11.48
N SER A 12 21.65 -32.53 -12.65
CA SER A 12 22.91 -33.19 -12.99
C SER A 12 24.09 -32.45 -12.33
N GLY A 13 24.70 -33.08 -11.32
CA GLY A 13 25.84 -32.49 -10.61
C GLY A 13 26.10 -33.11 -9.24
N TRP A 14 26.97 -32.47 -8.47
CA TRP A 14 27.30 -32.85 -7.11
C TRP A 14 27.35 -31.61 -6.21
N GLU A 15 27.06 -31.80 -4.94
CA GLU A 15 27.10 -30.81 -3.89
C GLU A 15 28.06 -31.26 -2.79
N CYS A 16 28.79 -30.32 -2.18
CA CYS A 16 29.68 -30.66 -1.08
C CYS A 16 28.87 -31.05 0.17
N ASN A 17 29.36 -32.06 0.88
CA ASN A 17 28.83 -32.46 2.18
C ASN A 17 28.92 -31.29 3.18
N ARG A 18 28.07 -31.31 4.21
CA ARG A 18 28.07 -30.29 5.27
C ARG A 18 29.47 -30.10 5.85
N GLY A 19 29.89 -28.84 6.00
CA GLY A 19 31.25 -28.48 6.44
C GLY A 19 32.28 -28.43 5.32
N PHE A 20 31.87 -28.63 4.07
CA PHE A 20 32.70 -28.46 2.89
C PHE A 20 32.04 -27.52 1.88
N ARG A 21 32.85 -26.75 1.16
CA ARG A 21 32.39 -25.84 0.11
C ARG A 21 33.07 -26.13 -1.22
N LYS A 22 32.38 -25.81 -2.31
CA LYS A 22 32.88 -26.02 -3.66
C LYS A 22 33.99 -25.01 -3.99
N GLN A 23 35.17 -25.51 -4.35
CA GLN A 23 36.26 -24.71 -4.90
C GLN A 23 36.78 -25.42 -6.17
N GLY A 24 36.46 -24.86 -7.34
CA GLY A 24 36.72 -25.52 -8.62
C GLY A 24 36.00 -26.87 -8.72
N ASN A 25 36.76 -27.94 -8.97
CA ASN A 25 36.23 -29.31 -9.08
C ASN A 25 36.46 -30.14 -7.79
N SER A 26 36.53 -29.49 -6.63
CA SER A 26 36.81 -30.14 -5.34
C SER A 26 36.01 -29.51 -4.19
N CYS A 27 35.83 -30.27 -3.12
CA CYS A 27 35.23 -29.83 -1.88
C CYS A 27 36.32 -29.55 -0.84
N VAL A 28 36.44 -28.30 -0.42
CA VAL A 28 37.40 -27.89 0.61
C VAL A 28 36.70 -27.70 1.94
N VAL A 29 37.39 -28.07 3.03
CA VAL A 29 36.86 -27.93 4.38
C VAL A 29 36.57 -26.46 4.70
N VAL A 30 35.43 -26.21 5.32
CA VAL A 30 35.04 -24.91 5.84
C VAL A 30 35.41 -24.86 7.31
N MET A 31 36.28 -23.92 7.68
CA MET A 31 36.57 -23.62 9.08
C MET A 31 35.69 -22.45 9.51
N ALA A 32 34.71 -22.73 10.36
CA ALA A 32 33.91 -21.70 10.99
C ALA A 32 34.76 -20.96 12.04
N PRO A 33 34.80 -19.62 12.04
CA PRO A 33 35.46 -18.86 13.11
C PRO A 33 34.68 -18.97 14.43
N ASP A 34 35.25 -18.43 15.52
CA ASP A 34 34.54 -18.32 16.80
C ASP A 34 33.20 -17.60 16.60
N HIS A 35 32.18 -18.08 17.33
CA HIS A 35 30.81 -17.61 17.27
C HIS A 35 30.09 -17.79 15.92
N ALA A 36 30.51 -18.77 15.11
CA ALA A 36 29.85 -19.15 13.87
C ALA A 36 29.43 -20.64 13.85
N PHE A 37 28.43 -20.96 13.03
CA PHE A 37 28.03 -22.33 12.75
C PHE A 37 28.11 -22.65 11.25
N LEU A 38 28.38 -23.91 10.94
CA LEU A 38 28.44 -24.40 9.56
C LEU A 38 27.04 -24.49 8.95
N THR A 39 26.88 -23.93 7.76
CA THR A 39 25.64 -24.03 6.98
C THR A 39 25.68 -25.26 6.06
N ASN A 40 24.51 -25.65 5.54
CA ASN A 40 24.41 -26.72 4.54
C ASN A 40 24.60 -26.19 3.11
N LYS A 41 25.05 -24.94 2.93
CA LYS A 41 25.27 -24.35 1.62
C LYS A 41 26.62 -24.82 1.08
N SER A 42 26.59 -25.51 -0.07
CA SER A 42 27.78 -25.97 -0.77
C SER A 42 28.53 -24.85 -1.53
N TYR A 43 27.96 -23.64 -1.55
CA TYR A 43 28.51 -22.43 -2.14
C TYR A 43 28.66 -21.31 -1.10
N GLY A 44 29.52 -20.32 -1.39
CA GLY A 44 29.79 -19.20 -0.49
C GLY A 44 30.81 -19.52 0.62
N LYS A 45 30.64 -18.92 1.79
CA LYS A 45 31.55 -19.10 2.94
C LYS A 45 31.33 -20.41 3.68
N GLY A 46 30.11 -20.97 3.63
CA GLY A 46 29.76 -22.25 4.27
C GLY A 46 29.55 -22.15 5.79
N TRP A 47 29.54 -20.94 6.35
CA TRP A 47 29.23 -20.66 7.75
C TRP A 47 28.42 -19.37 7.87
N GLU A 48 27.68 -19.23 8.96
CA GLU A 48 26.91 -18.05 9.34
C GLU A 48 27.15 -17.76 10.84
N CYS A 49 27.08 -16.50 11.25
CA CYS A 49 27.30 -16.11 12.65
C CYS A 49 26.14 -16.57 13.54
N HIS A 50 26.43 -16.91 14.79
CA HIS A 50 25.40 -17.16 15.78
C HIS A 50 24.58 -15.89 16.06
N TYR A 51 23.36 -16.09 16.55
CA TYR A 51 22.50 -15.01 17.00
C TYR A 51 23.23 -14.10 18.00
N GLY A 52 23.19 -12.78 17.78
CA GLY A 52 23.94 -11.79 18.56
C GLY A 52 25.33 -11.46 18.01
N PHE A 53 25.73 -12.05 16.88
CA PHE A 53 27.01 -11.78 16.23
C PHE A 53 26.81 -11.34 14.78
N ALA A 54 27.53 -10.29 14.38
CA ALA A 54 27.56 -9.79 13.02
C ALA A 54 28.85 -10.23 12.32
N GLU A 55 28.75 -10.40 11.01
CA GLU A 55 29.90 -10.72 10.18
C GLU A 55 30.76 -9.48 9.95
N GLU A 56 32.03 -9.55 10.35
CA GLU A 56 33.03 -8.55 10.03
C GLU A 56 34.28 -9.23 9.44
N GLY A 57 34.40 -9.17 8.11
CA GLY A 57 35.43 -9.86 7.35
C GLY A 57 35.28 -11.39 7.38
N ASN A 58 36.17 -12.06 8.10
CA ASN A 58 36.16 -13.52 8.29
C ASN A 58 35.99 -13.92 9.76
N ARG A 59 35.28 -13.08 10.52
CA ARG A 59 35.01 -13.26 11.95
C ARG A 59 33.56 -12.92 12.25
N CYS A 60 33.05 -13.49 13.33
CA CYS A 60 31.79 -13.10 13.93
C CYS A 60 32.08 -12.29 15.19
N LEU A 61 31.69 -11.01 15.18
CA LEU A 61 31.88 -10.11 16.32
C LEU A 61 30.54 -9.84 16.99
N ALA A 62 30.55 -9.77 18.32
CA ALA A 62 29.35 -9.51 19.09
C ALA A 62 28.73 -8.17 18.69
N VAL A 63 27.43 -8.18 18.38
CA VAL A 63 26.68 -6.97 18.07
C VAL A 63 26.61 -6.10 19.31
N ARG A 64 27.15 -4.88 19.23
CA ARG A 64 27.04 -3.89 20.30
C ARG A 64 25.64 -3.28 20.27
N VAL A 65 24.83 -3.62 21.26
CA VAL A 65 23.47 -3.09 21.41
C VAL A 65 23.53 -1.84 22.29
N PRO A 66 23.18 -0.65 21.77
CA PRO A 66 23.16 0.58 22.56
C PRO A 66 21.99 0.60 23.56
N ALA A 67 21.97 1.59 24.46
CA ALA A 67 20.82 1.83 25.34
C ALA A 67 19.54 2.04 24.51
N ASN A 68 18.40 1.57 25.05
CA ASN A 68 17.09 1.63 24.40
C ASN A 68 17.00 0.89 23.05
N ALA A 69 17.86 -0.12 22.85
CA ALA A 69 17.83 -1.01 21.70
C ALA A 69 17.76 -2.48 22.11
N TYR A 70 17.40 -3.34 21.17
CA TYR A 70 17.38 -4.79 21.33
C TYR A 70 17.87 -5.47 20.04
N LEU A 71 18.36 -6.70 20.15
CA LEU A 71 18.75 -7.49 18.97
C LEU A 71 17.53 -7.78 18.10
N ASP A 72 17.71 -7.69 16.78
CA ASP A 72 16.65 -8.04 15.83
C ASP A 72 16.29 -9.52 16.02
N PRO A 73 15.05 -9.85 16.40
CA PRO A 73 14.64 -11.23 16.67
C PRO A 73 14.69 -12.12 15.41
N TYR A 74 14.63 -11.53 14.21
CA TYR A 74 14.61 -12.29 12.97
C TYR A 74 16.00 -12.65 12.45
N TYR A 75 16.97 -11.72 12.57
CA TYR A 75 18.29 -11.88 11.96
C TYR A 75 19.41 -12.03 12.98
N GLY A 76 19.31 -11.41 14.16
CA GLY A 76 20.30 -11.50 15.22
C GLY A 76 21.67 -10.86 14.92
N ASP A 77 21.87 -10.34 13.71
CA ASP A 77 23.10 -9.69 13.23
C ASP A 77 23.06 -8.16 13.35
N ARG A 78 21.91 -7.63 13.76
CA ARG A 78 21.61 -6.20 13.86
C ARG A 78 20.73 -5.92 15.07
N TRP A 79 20.57 -4.65 15.39
CA TRP A 79 19.69 -4.19 16.46
C TRP A 79 18.57 -3.29 15.93
N LYS A 80 17.49 -3.20 16.71
CA LYS A 80 16.35 -2.30 16.51
C LYS A 80 16.15 -1.46 17.78
N CYS A 81 15.61 -0.25 17.62
CA CYS A 81 15.25 0.58 18.76
C CYS A 81 14.00 0.02 19.45
N MET A 82 13.97 0.09 20.78
CA MET A 82 12.77 -0.19 21.56
C MET A 82 11.64 0.76 21.12
N ARG A 83 10.39 0.34 21.34
CA ARG A 83 9.23 1.19 21.05
C ARG A 83 9.38 2.55 21.74
N GLY A 84 9.00 3.62 21.04
CA GLY A 84 9.18 4.98 21.52
C GLY A 84 10.57 5.56 21.31
N HIS A 85 11.46 4.84 20.63
CA HIS A 85 12.79 5.32 20.29
C HIS A 85 13.07 5.22 18.80
N ARG A 86 13.83 6.17 18.25
CA ARG A 86 14.25 6.18 16.85
C ARG A 86 15.76 6.10 16.74
N ARG A 87 16.23 5.57 15.60
CA ARG A 87 17.65 5.41 15.33
C ARG A 87 18.29 6.76 15.02
N ASN A 88 19.40 7.06 15.67
CA ASN A 88 20.29 8.18 15.33
C ASN A 88 21.71 7.65 15.04
N ASP A 89 22.68 8.55 14.85
CA ASP A 89 24.07 8.19 14.48
C ASP A 89 24.78 7.32 15.53
N THR A 90 24.36 7.40 16.80
CA THR A 90 25.05 6.76 17.93
C THR A 90 24.23 5.66 18.64
N GLY A 91 22.93 5.56 18.36
CA GLY A 91 22.05 4.61 19.03
C GLY A 91 20.57 4.91 18.84
N CYS A 92 19.82 4.85 19.94
CA CYS A 92 18.37 5.03 19.98
C CYS A 92 18.00 6.20 20.87
N GLU A 93 17.42 7.24 20.28
CA GLU A 93 16.92 8.42 20.98
C GLU A 93 15.41 8.36 21.20
N LEU A 94 14.95 8.94 22.31
CA LEU A 94 13.53 9.00 22.64
C LEU A 94 12.77 9.83 21.58
N ILE A 95 11.62 9.33 21.17
CA ILE A 95 10.69 10.05 20.29
C ILE A 95 9.90 11.05 21.15
N GLU A 96 10.05 12.33 20.85
CA GLU A 96 9.18 13.36 21.40
C GLU A 96 7.80 13.28 20.73
N VAL A 97 6.80 12.87 21.52
CA VAL A 97 5.41 12.79 21.08
C VAL A 97 4.71 14.11 21.44
N PRO A 98 4.22 14.89 20.46
CA PRO A 98 3.52 16.14 20.74
C PRO A 98 2.12 15.89 21.32
N ASP A 99 1.48 16.95 21.82
CA ASP A 99 0.08 16.89 22.27
C ASP A 99 -0.85 16.38 21.16
N ASN A 100 -1.85 15.58 21.54
CA ASN A 100 -2.81 14.93 20.63
C ASN A 100 -2.16 13.98 19.61
N ALA A 101 -1.11 13.27 20.03
CA ALA A 101 -0.42 12.25 19.25
C ALA A 101 -0.14 11.00 20.08
N PHE A 102 0.09 9.87 19.40
CA PHE A 102 0.44 8.60 20.01
C PHE A 102 1.60 7.93 19.26
N LEU A 103 2.36 7.08 19.97
CA LEU A 103 3.46 6.32 19.36
C LEU A 103 2.93 5.31 18.34
N SER A 104 3.47 5.40 17.12
CA SER A 104 3.11 4.54 16.00
C SER A 104 4.35 3.89 15.39
N ASP A 105 4.29 2.58 15.22
CA ASP A 105 5.32 1.79 14.55
C ASP A 105 5.17 1.83 13.01
N THR A 106 4.03 2.35 12.51
CA THR A 106 3.72 2.48 11.07
C THR A 106 4.10 3.84 10.49
N ALA A 107 4.25 4.87 11.33
CA ALA A 107 4.65 6.20 10.90
C ALA A 107 6.14 6.25 10.54
N LEU A 108 6.43 6.04 9.25
CA LEU A 108 7.76 6.15 8.68
C LEU A 108 8.39 7.51 9.06
N ASN A 109 9.58 7.46 9.65
CA ASN A 109 10.44 8.57 10.09
C ASN A 109 10.04 9.34 11.36
N GLN A 110 8.76 9.50 11.70
CA GLN A 110 8.33 10.28 12.88
C GLN A 110 8.10 9.41 14.12
N GLY A 111 7.63 8.16 13.93
CA GLY A 111 7.37 7.22 15.02
C GLY A 111 6.19 7.59 15.92
N TRP A 112 5.35 8.52 15.48
CA TRP A 112 4.09 8.89 16.10
C TRP A 112 3.06 9.28 15.04
N GLU A 113 1.79 9.17 15.38
CA GLU A 113 0.64 9.60 14.58
C GLU A 113 -0.26 10.50 15.41
N CYS A 114 -0.98 11.41 14.74
CA CYS A 114 -1.96 12.25 15.40
C CYS A 114 -3.17 11.42 15.85
N GLU A 115 -3.73 11.79 17.01
CA GLU A 115 -5.00 11.26 17.45
C GLU A 115 -6.11 11.55 16.42
N ARG A 116 -7.14 10.71 16.42
CA ARG A 116 -8.29 10.89 15.54
C ARG A 116 -8.90 12.28 15.74
N GLY A 117 -9.11 13.01 14.63
CA GLY A 117 -9.58 14.40 14.65
C GLY A 117 -8.45 15.42 14.62
N TYR A 118 -7.19 14.99 14.51
CA TYR A 118 -6.04 15.86 14.35
C TYR A 118 -5.26 15.51 13.09
N GLN A 119 -4.67 16.53 12.47
CA GLN A 119 -3.79 16.39 11.31
C GLN A 119 -2.37 16.83 11.64
N ASN A 120 -1.41 16.21 10.97
CA ASN A 120 0.00 16.56 11.10
C ASN A 120 0.26 17.88 10.35
N VAL A 121 0.65 18.91 11.09
CA VAL A 121 1.13 20.18 10.52
C VAL A 121 2.53 20.43 11.07
N GLY A 122 3.53 19.98 10.32
CA GLY A 122 4.95 20.08 10.72
C GLY A 122 5.33 19.04 11.77
N ARG A 123 5.53 19.48 13.02
CA ARG A 123 5.87 18.61 14.17
C ARG A 123 4.80 18.67 15.28
N LYS A 124 3.57 19.02 14.92
CA LYS A 124 2.45 19.14 15.84
C LYS A 124 1.20 18.51 15.24
N CYS A 125 0.31 18.08 16.11
CA CYS A 125 -1.04 17.68 15.76
C CYS A 125 -1.98 18.86 15.97
N VAL A 126 -2.62 19.28 14.89
CA VAL A 126 -3.57 20.41 14.89
C VAL A 126 -4.96 19.84 14.65
N ALA A 127 -5.93 20.29 15.45
CA ALA A 127 -7.31 19.81 15.35
C ALA A 127 -7.86 20.09 13.94
N LEU A 128 -8.53 19.09 13.37
CA LEU A 128 -9.28 19.22 12.13
C LEU A 128 -10.58 19.95 12.43
N ILE A 129 -10.82 21.03 11.69
CA ILE A 129 -12.13 21.66 11.66
C ILE A 129 -12.99 20.82 10.72
N VAL A 130 -13.96 20.09 11.28
CA VAL A 130 -14.93 19.32 10.50
C VAL A 130 -16.12 20.23 10.23
N PRO A 131 -16.38 20.61 8.97
CA PRO A 131 -17.51 21.49 8.64
C PRO A 131 -18.85 20.75 8.80
N GLU A 132 -19.96 21.49 8.72
CA GLU A 132 -21.28 20.89 8.65
C GLU A 132 -21.39 19.97 7.40
N HIS A 133 -22.14 18.88 7.53
CA HIS A 133 -22.27 17.84 6.52
C HIS A 133 -20.96 17.13 6.15
N ALA A 134 -20.06 16.97 7.13
CA ALA A 134 -18.83 16.21 6.97
C ALA A 134 -18.57 15.30 8.17
N TYR A 135 -17.77 14.27 7.93
CA TYR A 135 -17.31 13.34 8.94
C TYR A 135 -15.85 12.93 8.71
N LEU A 136 -15.18 12.53 9.79
CA LEU A 136 -13.79 12.08 9.74
C LEU A 136 -13.67 10.74 9.00
N THR A 137 -12.66 10.61 8.14
CA THR A 137 -12.31 9.35 7.47
C THR A 137 -11.95 8.25 8.47
N THR A 138 -11.78 7.01 8.01
CA THR A 138 -11.35 5.90 8.89
C THR A 138 -10.01 6.17 9.56
N SER A 139 -9.04 6.72 8.82
CA SER A 139 -7.74 7.14 9.37
C SER A 139 -7.87 8.30 10.35
N GLY A 140 -8.91 9.12 10.22
CA GLY A 140 -9.24 10.16 11.21
C GLY A 140 -8.37 11.41 11.15
N ASN A 141 -7.45 11.48 10.19
CA ASN A 141 -6.59 12.62 9.90
C ASN A 141 -7.14 13.49 8.74
N GLU A 142 -8.28 13.12 8.18
CA GLU A 142 -8.97 13.82 7.10
C GLU A 142 -10.49 13.78 7.34
N TRP A 143 -11.24 14.62 6.66
CA TRP A 143 -12.70 14.58 6.62
C TRP A 143 -13.21 14.45 5.19
N ILE A 144 -14.40 13.88 5.05
CA ILE A 144 -15.13 13.78 3.79
C ILE A 144 -16.57 14.21 4.02
N CYS A 145 -17.22 14.69 2.96
CA CYS A 145 -18.60 15.13 3.02
C CYS A 145 -19.58 13.96 3.20
N ASP A 146 -20.69 14.22 3.88
CA ASP A 146 -21.84 13.34 3.93
C ASP A 146 -22.33 12.98 2.52
N ARG A 147 -23.00 11.84 2.42
CA ARG A 147 -23.65 11.43 1.17
C ARG A 147 -24.66 12.50 0.73
N GLY A 148 -24.58 12.90 -0.54
CA GLY A 148 -25.38 14.00 -1.08
C GLY A 148 -24.68 15.36 -1.04
N PHE A 149 -23.47 15.44 -0.48
CA PHE A 149 -22.65 16.65 -0.44
C PHE A 149 -21.35 16.47 -1.22
N GLU A 150 -20.78 17.59 -1.66
CA GLU A 150 -19.50 17.67 -2.34
C GLU A 150 -18.60 18.74 -1.71
N GLN A 151 -17.30 18.50 -1.69
CA GLN A 151 -16.33 19.40 -1.11
C GLN A 151 -16.13 20.63 -2.00
N LYS A 152 -16.37 21.82 -1.43
CA LYS A 152 -16.04 23.10 -2.05
C LYS A 152 -15.21 23.92 -1.07
N GLY A 153 -13.90 23.91 -1.29
CA GLY A 153 -12.93 24.48 -0.34
C GLY A 153 -12.99 23.76 1.00
N GLU A 154 -13.20 24.52 2.07
CA GLU A 154 -13.26 24.00 3.45
C GLU A 154 -14.69 23.67 3.91
N THR A 155 -15.64 23.53 2.97
CA THR A 155 -17.05 23.27 3.29
C THR A 155 -17.62 22.14 2.44
N CYS A 156 -18.69 21.53 2.94
CA CYS A 156 -19.50 20.58 2.20
C CYS A 156 -20.77 21.27 1.72
N VAL A 157 -20.97 21.27 0.40
CA VAL A 157 -22.14 21.89 -0.23
C VAL A 157 -23.02 20.80 -0.83
N ALA A 158 -24.33 20.92 -0.65
CA ALA A 158 -25.28 19.96 -1.20
C ALA A 158 -25.15 19.88 -2.73
N VAL A 159 -25.07 18.64 -3.23
CA VAL A 159 -25.02 18.36 -4.67
C VAL A 159 -26.31 18.85 -5.30
N GLN A 160 -26.18 19.73 -6.28
CA GLN A 160 -27.32 20.23 -7.04
C GLN A 160 -27.75 19.17 -8.06
N VAL A 161 -28.83 18.46 -7.74
CA VAL A 161 -29.46 17.50 -8.64
C VAL A 161 -30.51 18.24 -9.47
N PRO A 162 -30.34 18.36 -10.80
CA PRO A 162 -31.32 19.05 -11.64
C PRO A 162 -32.64 18.27 -11.73
N LYS A 163 -33.68 18.90 -12.27
CA LYS A 163 -34.95 18.21 -12.57
C LYS A 163 -34.71 17.03 -13.53
N ASN A 164 -35.44 15.93 -13.32
CA ASN A 164 -35.33 14.68 -14.08
C ASN A 164 -33.95 14.00 -13.94
N ALA A 165 -33.38 14.08 -12.74
CA ALA A 165 -32.13 13.44 -12.37
C ALA A 165 -32.21 12.91 -10.95
N PHE A 166 -31.32 11.96 -10.63
CA PHE A 166 -31.16 11.39 -9.32
C PHE A 166 -29.69 11.41 -8.89
N PHE A 167 -29.47 11.53 -7.57
CA PHE A 167 -28.14 11.50 -6.99
C PHE A 167 -27.48 10.13 -7.18
N VAL A 168 -26.19 10.14 -7.52
CA VAL A 168 -25.35 8.94 -7.53
C VAL A 168 -24.10 9.17 -6.69
N ASP A 169 -23.74 8.15 -5.92
CA ASP A 169 -22.57 8.20 -5.05
C ASP A 169 -21.35 7.71 -5.82
N THR A 170 -20.69 8.63 -6.52
CA THR A 170 -19.48 8.34 -7.29
C THR A 170 -18.28 9.10 -6.70
N THR A 171 -17.13 8.42 -6.64
CA THR A 171 -15.87 9.03 -6.18
C THR A 171 -15.36 10.09 -7.15
N TYR A 172 -15.64 9.91 -8.44
CA TYR A 172 -15.20 10.80 -9.51
C TYR A 172 -16.36 11.15 -10.44
N GLY A 173 -16.24 12.31 -11.09
CA GLY A 173 -17.22 12.78 -12.08
C GLY A 173 -18.48 13.40 -11.46
N GLN A 174 -19.55 13.42 -12.23
CA GLN A 174 -20.82 14.04 -11.87
C GLN A 174 -21.57 13.18 -10.84
N LYS A 175 -21.95 13.78 -9.71
CA LYS A 175 -22.65 13.10 -8.60
C LYS A 175 -24.17 12.94 -8.80
N TRP A 176 -24.63 13.00 -10.04
CA TRP A 176 -26.01 12.73 -10.42
C TRP A 176 -26.07 12.12 -11.81
N LYS A 177 -27.16 11.42 -12.10
CA LYS A 177 -27.48 10.90 -13.44
C LYS A 177 -28.91 11.28 -13.82
N CYS A 178 -29.17 11.43 -15.10
CA CYS A 178 -30.51 11.69 -15.59
C CYS A 178 -31.42 10.48 -15.37
N ASP A 179 -32.68 10.73 -15.07
CA ASP A 179 -33.72 9.71 -15.04
C ASP A 179 -33.86 9.04 -16.42
N ARG A 180 -34.33 7.80 -16.44
CA ARG A 180 -34.59 7.08 -17.69
C ARG A 180 -35.58 7.88 -18.55
N GLY A 181 -35.23 8.12 -19.81
CA GLY A 181 -35.94 9.00 -20.74
C GLY A 181 -35.34 10.40 -20.88
N PHE A 182 -34.28 10.72 -20.13
CA PHE A 182 -33.59 12.01 -20.19
C PHE A 182 -32.10 11.84 -20.50
N GLU A 183 -31.54 12.73 -21.31
CA GLU A 183 -30.11 12.80 -21.64
C GLU A 183 -29.45 14.01 -20.97
N SER A 184 -28.15 13.90 -20.65
CA SER A 184 -27.39 14.99 -20.05
C SER A 184 -27.06 16.07 -21.09
N LYS A 185 -27.46 17.32 -20.79
CA LYS A 185 -27.07 18.53 -21.54
C LYS A 185 -26.46 19.53 -20.57
N GLY A 186 -25.14 19.46 -20.44
CA GLY A 186 -24.36 20.29 -19.52
C GLY A 186 -24.71 19.99 -18.07
N THR A 187 -25.40 20.93 -17.42
CA THR A 187 -25.82 20.82 -16.01
C THR A 187 -27.29 20.43 -15.83
N THR A 188 -27.97 20.03 -16.91
CA THR A 188 -29.41 19.71 -16.90
C THR A 188 -29.70 18.39 -17.60
N CYS A 189 -30.86 17.82 -17.31
CA CYS A 189 -31.40 16.65 -18.01
C CYS A 189 -32.53 17.08 -18.94
N SER A 190 -32.36 16.80 -20.23
CA SER A 190 -33.35 17.09 -21.27
C SER A 190 -34.01 15.81 -21.74
N GLU A 191 -35.29 15.85 -22.07
CA GLU A 191 -36.03 14.68 -22.54
C GLU A 191 -35.42 14.14 -23.85
N VAL A 192 -35.24 12.82 -23.92
CA VAL A 192 -34.76 12.12 -25.12
C VAL A 192 -35.88 12.15 -26.15
N LYS A 193 -35.65 12.81 -27.27
CA LYS A 193 -36.56 12.79 -28.41
C LYS A 193 -36.39 11.50 -29.18
N LEU A 194 -37.32 10.57 -28.99
CA LEU A 194 -37.33 9.30 -29.72
C LEU A 194 -37.84 9.51 -31.15
N PRO A 195 -37.06 9.17 -32.19
CA PRO A 195 -37.57 9.11 -33.55
C PRO A 195 -38.53 7.92 -33.72
N GLU A 196 -39.30 7.94 -34.81
CA GLU A 196 -40.15 6.81 -35.17
C GLU A 196 -39.32 5.53 -35.31
N ASN A 197 -39.86 4.39 -34.88
CA ASN A 197 -39.18 3.09 -34.87
C ASN A 197 -37.92 3.01 -33.99
N ALA A 198 -37.81 3.81 -32.93
CA ALA A 198 -36.77 3.70 -31.90
C ALA A 198 -37.33 3.35 -30.51
N HIS A 199 -36.46 2.87 -29.63
CA HIS A 199 -36.71 2.68 -28.20
C HIS A 199 -35.51 3.17 -27.37
N LEU A 200 -35.73 3.45 -26.09
CA LEU A 200 -34.63 3.76 -25.18
C LEU A 200 -33.71 2.55 -25.01
N ASP A 201 -32.41 2.79 -25.03
CA ASP A 201 -31.39 1.76 -24.86
C ASP A 201 -31.38 1.18 -23.43
N SER A 202 -30.40 0.29 -23.17
CA SER A 202 -30.23 -0.31 -21.85
C SER A 202 -29.89 0.72 -20.76
N SER A 203 -29.13 1.78 -21.10
CA SER A 203 -28.83 2.87 -20.16
C SER A 203 -30.09 3.67 -19.83
N GLY A 204 -31.01 3.80 -20.79
CA GLY A 204 -32.22 4.60 -20.67
C GLY A 204 -32.00 6.09 -20.88
N ASN A 205 -30.77 6.52 -21.14
CA ASN A 205 -30.42 7.92 -21.39
C ASN A 205 -29.98 8.14 -22.85
N ALA A 206 -30.04 7.09 -23.68
CA ALA A 206 -29.89 7.13 -25.13
C ALA A 206 -30.99 6.27 -25.79
N TRP A 207 -30.92 6.09 -27.11
CA TRP A 207 -31.90 5.31 -27.86
C TRP A 207 -31.24 4.48 -28.96
N GLU A 208 -31.92 3.40 -29.32
CA GLU A 208 -31.53 2.48 -30.39
C GLU A 208 -32.73 2.22 -31.31
N CYS A 209 -32.46 1.88 -32.58
CA CYS A 209 -33.53 1.52 -33.50
C CYS A 209 -34.15 0.17 -33.12
N ASN A 210 -35.49 0.08 -33.23
CA ASN A 210 -36.19 -1.18 -33.16
C ASN A 210 -35.71 -2.07 -34.31
N ARG A 211 -35.50 -3.37 -34.08
CA ARG A 211 -35.20 -4.28 -35.18
C ARG A 211 -36.44 -4.41 -36.09
N PRO A 212 -36.29 -4.42 -37.43
CA PRO A 212 -35.06 -4.49 -38.22
C PRO A 212 -34.49 -3.13 -38.71
N TYR A 213 -34.96 -1.99 -38.19
CA TYR A 213 -34.56 -0.65 -38.60
C TYR A 213 -33.10 -0.33 -38.23
N GLN A 214 -32.42 0.50 -39.03
CA GLN A 214 -31.04 0.93 -38.81
C GLN A 214 -30.91 2.44 -38.70
N LEU A 215 -29.93 2.91 -37.92
CA LEU A 215 -29.65 4.34 -37.73
C LEU A 215 -29.06 4.95 -39.01
N ARG A 216 -29.77 5.91 -39.60
CA ARG A 216 -29.30 6.72 -40.75
C ARG A 216 -29.64 8.18 -40.55
N SER A 217 -28.64 9.06 -40.60
CA SER A 217 -28.81 10.52 -40.48
C SER A 217 -29.68 10.97 -39.29
N GLY A 218 -29.61 10.26 -38.15
CA GLY A 218 -30.37 10.58 -36.94
C GLY A 218 -31.82 10.06 -36.90
N VAL A 219 -32.22 9.22 -37.86
CA VAL A 219 -33.53 8.54 -37.89
C VAL A 219 -33.38 7.03 -38.08
N CYS A 220 -34.42 6.27 -37.74
CA CYS A 220 -34.48 4.83 -37.97
C CYS A 220 -35.24 4.53 -39.27
N SER A 221 -34.56 3.94 -40.25
CA SER A 221 -35.18 3.51 -41.50
C SER A 221 -34.89 2.03 -41.76
N MET A 222 -35.84 1.33 -42.39
CA MET A 222 -35.51 0.11 -43.15
C MET A 222 -34.82 0.55 -44.44
N GLU A 223 -33.93 -0.30 -44.96
CA GLU A 223 -33.07 -0.07 -46.14
C GLU A 223 -33.30 1.17 -47.00
#